data_AF-A0A665VV17-F1
#
_entry.id   AF-A0A665VV17-F1
#
_cell.length_a   1.000
_cell.length_b   1.000
_cell.length_c   1.000
_cell.angle_alpha   90.00
_cell.angle_beta   90.00
_cell.angle_gamma   90.00
#
_symmetry.space_group_name_H-M   'P 1'
#
loop_
_entity.id
_entity.type
_entity.pdbx_description
1 polymer ?
#
loop_
_entity_poly.entity_id
_entity_poly.type
_entity_poly.pdbx_seq_one_letter_code
_entity_poly.pdbx_strand_id
1 'polypeptide(L)'
;CDLELSVSLSQWKAEGKVAVWLRVPISLSRCAAAASTHGFTFHHAAHDQAVLALWLGDGESRLPGFATHQIGVAGAVVDESNGKVLVVQDRNKTKNAWKFPGGLSDPGENIGATAVREVLEETGVRSEFRSLLSIRQQHNHPGAFGMSDMYIICRLRPLTYDINFCTQECLRCEWLGLAELAKTDNTTPITSRVAKLLLHGLEQGFDKIDLTMEELPAVYSGMFYQLYHRQLPPTPKS
;
A
#
# COMPACT_ATOMS: atom_id res chain seq x y z
N CYS A 1 5.03 -27.73 27.45
CA CYS A 1 4.03 -26.84 26.81
C CYS A 1 2.79 -26.67 27.70
N ASP A 2 1.90 -27.67 27.86
CA ASP A 2 0.60 -27.43 28.50
C ASP A 2 0.66 -27.08 30.01
N LEU A 3 1.31 -27.93 30.82
CA LEU A 3 1.49 -27.70 32.27
C LEU A 3 2.26 -26.41 32.57
N GLU A 4 3.33 -26.14 31.84
CA GLU A 4 4.17 -24.94 32.02
C GLU A 4 3.41 -23.65 31.66
N LEU A 5 2.53 -23.70 30.64
CA LEU A 5 1.72 -22.56 30.23
C LEU A 5 0.67 -22.22 31.29
N SER A 6 0.05 -23.23 31.91
CA SER A 6 -0.91 -23.02 33.01
C SER A 6 -0.29 -22.32 34.23
N VAL A 7 0.92 -22.73 34.61
CA VAL A 7 1.70 -22.07 35.68
C VAL A 7 1.99 -20.62 35.32
N SER A 8 2.49 -20.39 34.10
CA SER A 8 2.83 -19.05 33.61
C SER A 8 1.60 -18.12 33.57
N LEU A 9 0.44 -18.62 33.13
CA LEU A 9 -0.81 -17.85 33.10
C LEU A 9 -1.26 -17.41 34.48
N SER A 10 -1.12 -18.28 35.48
CA SER A 10 -1.48 -17.97 36.87
C SER A 10 -0.57 -16.87 37.43
N GLN A 11 0.73 -16.96 37.14
CA GLN A 11 1.70 -15.94 37.48
C GLN A 11 1.40 -14.60 36.79
N TRP A 12 1.21 -14.59 35.47
CA TRP A 12 0.93 -13.35 34.73
C TRP A 12 -0.35 -12.64 35.19
N LYS A 13 -1.39 -13.40 35.55
CA LYS A 13 -2.59 -12.83 36.16
C LYS A 13 -2.29 -12.18 37.52
N ALA A 14 -1.52 -12.84 38.37
CA ALA A 14 -1.12 -12.29 39.67
C ALA A 14 -0.25 -11.03 39.53
N GLU A 15 0.57 -10.95 38.47
CA GLU A 15 1.36 -9.76 38.11
C GLU A 15 0.52 -8.64 37.46
N GLY A 16 -0.78 -8.81 37.29
CA GLY A 16 -1.66 -7.82 36.66
C GLY A 16 -1.42 -7.65 35.16
N LYS A 17 -0.85 -8.64 34.47
CA LYS A 17 -0.74 -8.61 33.00
C LYS A 17 -2.14 -8.72 32.41
N VAL A 18 -2.45 -7.82 31.47
CA VAL A 18 -3.75 -7.77 30.78
C VAL A 18 -3.73 -8.48 29.43
N ALA A 19 -2.55 -8.80 28.91
CA ALA A 19 -2.37 -9.35 27.58
C ALA A 19 -1.11 -10.20 27.49
N VAL A 20 -1.19 -11.30 26.74
CA VAL A 20 -0.08 -12.23 26.50
C VAL A 20 0.01 -12.55 25.02
N TRP A 21 1.23 -12.56 24.48
CA TRP A 21 1.51 -13.01 23.13
C TRP A 21 2.48 -14.18 23.16
N LEU A 22 2.19 -15.21 22.39
CA LEU A 22 3.08 -16.35 22.17
C LEU A 22 3.54 -16.34 20.72
N ARG A 23 4.87 -16.37 20.52
CA ARG A 23 5.48 -16.57 19.21
C ARG A 23 5.82 -18.05 19.08
N VAL A 24 5.16 -18.72 18.15
CA VAL A 24 5.29 -20.16 17.94
C VAL A 24 5.90 -20.40 16.55
N PRO A 25 7.16 -20.86 16.48
CA PRO A 25 7.76 -21.31 15.23
C PRO A 25 6.98 -22.50 14.64
N ILE A 26 6.99 -22.64 13.31
CA ILE A 26 6.28 -23.70 12.61
C ILE A 26 6.71 -25.11 13.06
N SER A 27 7.99 -25.26 13.43
CA SER A 27 8.56 -26.49 14.01
C SER A 27 7.97 -26.86 15.37
N LEU A 28 7.32 -25.91 16.05
CA LEU A 28 6.65 -26.07 17.34
C LEU A 28 5.14 -25.84 17.25
N SER A 29 4.54 -25.99 16.06
CA SER A 29 3.10 -25.79 15.81
C SER A 29 2.17 -26.53 16.78
N ARG A 30 2.59 -27.69 17.30
CA ARG A 30 1.88 -28.43 18.38
C ARG A 30 1.61 -27.59 19.63
N CYS A 31 2.46 -26.60 19.94
CA CYS A 31 2.25 -25.73 21.09
C CYS A 31 1.22 -24.63 20.82
N ALA A 32 0.86 -24.35 19.56
CA ALA A 32 -0.32 -23.53 19.25
C ALA A 32 -1.62 -24.26 19.63
N ALA A 33 -1.71 -25.57 19.32
CA ALA A 33 -2.84 -26.38 19.73
C ALA A 33 -2.96 -26.46 21.27
N ALA A 34 -1.84 -26.66 21.98
CA ALA A 34 -1.83 -26.59 23.43
C ALA A 34 -2.23 -25.21 23.96
N ALA A 35 -1.75 -24.11 23.36
CA ALA A 35 -2.13 -22.77 23.79
C ALA A 35 -3.63 -22.48 23.59
N SER A 36 -4.25 -23.01 22.53
CA SER A 36 -5.68 -22.78 22.28
C SER A 36 -6.60 -23.36 23.38
N THR A 37 -6.17 -24.39 24.11
CA THR A 37 -6.95 -24.93 25.24
C THR A 37 -7.01 -23.96 26.42
N HIS A 38 -6.09 -22.99 26.48
CA HIS A 38 -6.05 -21.91 27.46
C HIS A 38 -6.66 -20.60 26.94
N GLY A 39 -7.36 -20.63 25.80
CA GLY A 39 -8.07 -19.48 25.24
C GLY A 39 -7.21 -18.56 24.35
N PHE A 40 -5.97 -18.94 24.04
CA PHE A 40 -5.20 -18.22 23.03
C PHE A 40 -5.85 -18.35 21.65
N THR A 41 -5.88 -17.25 20.90
CA THR A 41 -6.35 -17.21 19.51
C THR A 41 -5.23 -16.74 18.58
N PHE A 42 -5.37 -16.99 17.28
CA PHE A 42 -4.42 -16.45 16.31
C PHE A 42 -4.54 -14.93 16.21
N HIS A 43 -3.40 -14.25 16.25
CA HIS A 43 -3.31 -12.82 15.98
C HIS A 43 -2.79 -12.56 14.57
N HIS A 44 -1.70 -13.22 14.17
CA HIS A 44 -1.16 -13.20 12.81
C HIS A 44 -0.15 -14.32 12.61
N ALA A 45 0.26 -14.55 11.37
CA ALA A 45 1.41 -15.38 11.03
C ALA A 45 2.25 -14.66 9.97
N ALA A 46 3.56 -14.84 10.03
CA ALA A 46 4.51 -14.32 9.04
C ALA A 46 5.67 -15.30 8.91
N HIS A 47 6.01 -15.66 7.68
CA HIS A 47 7.02 -16.68 7.39
C HIS A 47 6.74 -17.98 8.20
N ASP A 48 7.74 -18.48 8.93
CA ASP A 48 7.68 -19.70 9.72
C ASP A 48 7.23 -19.46 11.17
N GLN A 49 6.51 -18.38 11.47
CA GLN A 49 6.02 -18.10 12.83
C GLN A 49 4.55 -17.71 12.87
N ALA A 50 3.83 -18.28 13.83
CA ALA A 50 2.51 -17.83 14.25
C ALA A 50 2.61 -17.03 15.55
N VAL A 51 1.87 -15.93 15.64
CA VAL A 51 1.66 -15.18 16.87
C VAL A 51 0.25 -15.45 17.36
N LEU A 52 0.16 -16.00 18.57
CA LEU A 52 -1.09 -16.17 19.28
C LEU A 52 -1.22 -15.11 20.36
N ALA A 53 -2.45 -14.72 20.69
CA ALA A 53 -2.72 -13.73 21.71
C ALA A 53 -3.81 -14.21 22.67
N LEU A 54 -3.70 -13.77 23.93
CA LEU A 54 -4.70 -13.95 24.96
C LEU A 54 -4.91 -12.64 25.70
N TRP A 55 -6.17 -12.21 25.77
CA TRP A 55 -6.59 -11.12 26.65
C TRP A 55 -6.90 -11.68 28.04
N LEU A 56 -6.24 -11.13 29.05
CA LEU A 56 -6.41 -11.50 30.46
C LEU A 56 -7.22 -10.47 31.25
N GLY A 57 -7.45 -9.27 30.68
CA GLY A 57 -8.24 -8.23 31.32
C GLY A 57 -9.74 -8.53 31.30
N ASP A 58 -10.50 -7.71 32.04
CA ASP A 58 -11.95 -7.83 32.07
C ASP A 58 -12.59 -7.36 30.75
N GLY A 59 -13.69 -8.03 30.38
CA GLY A 59 -14.51 -7.67 29.22
C GLY A 59 -13.92 -8.06 27.87
N GLU A 60 -14.39 -7.39 26.81
CA GLU A 60 -13.92 -7.64 25.45
C GLU A 60 -12.43 -7.29 25.29
N SER A 61 -11.76 -8.10 24.46
CA SER A 61 -10.36 -7.90 24.12
C SER A 61 -10.14 -6.53 23.47
N ARG A 62 -9.20 -5.77 24.01
CA ARG A 62 -8.73 -4.48 23.46
C ARG A 62 -7.40 -4.59 22.76
N LEU A 63 -7.00 -5.81 22.41
CA LEU A 63 -5.79 -6.04 21.63
C LEU A 63 -5.97 -5.44 20.23
N PRO A 64 -5.01 -4.66 19.73
CA PRO A 64 -5.08 -4.18 18.36
C PRO A 64 -5.09 -5.39 17.43
N GLY A 65 -5.91 -5.33 16.37
CA GLY A 65 -5.80 -6.28 15.27
C GLY A 65 -4.42 -6.18 14.59
N PHE A 66 -4.10 -7.16 13.75
CA PHE A 66 -2.94 -7.07 12.87
C PHE A 66 -3.24 -6.14 11.68
N ALA A 67 -2.53 -6.29 10.56
CA ALA A 67 -2.78 -5.54 9.34
C ALA A 67 -4.18 -5.83 8.77
N THR A 68 -4.97 -4.78 8.57
CA THR A 68 -6.35 -4.85 8.04
C THR A 68 -6.45 -4.54 6.55
N HIS A 69 -5.44 -3.86 6.00
CA HIS A 69 -5.40 -3.43 4.61
C HIS A 69 -4.10 -3.85 3.95
N GLN A 70 -4.20 -4.25 2.68
CA GLN A 70 -3.06 -4.23 1.77
C GLN A 70 -2.94 -2.83 1.13
N ILE A 71 -1.71 -2.38 0.90
CA ILE A 71 -1.45 -1.12 0.21
C ILE A 71 -0.90 -1.44 -1.17
N GLY A 72 -1.60 -0.98 -2.21
CA GLY A 72 -1.09 -0.94 -3.57
C GLY A 72 -0.80 0.49 -3.99
N VAL A 73 0.18 0.66 -4.88
CA VAL A 73 0.56 1.98 -5.38
C VAL A 73 0.70 1.95 -6.91
N ALA A 74 0.13 2.94 -7.59
CA ALA A 74 0.33 3.19 -9.01
C ALA A 74 1.16 4.45 -9.25
N GLY A 75 1.97 4.40 -10.32
CA GLY A 75 2.70 5.55 -10.85
C GLY A 75 2.10 6.06 -12.15
N ALA A 76 1.42 7.20 -12.13
CA ALA A 76 1.05 7.94 -13.33
C ALA A 76 2.24 8.80 -13.78
N VAL A 77 3.07 8.25 -14.67
CA VAL A 77 4.25 8.95 -15.22
C VAL A 77 3.81 9.90 -16.32
N VAL A 78 3.89 11.21 -16.07
CA VAL A 78 3.40 12.24 -17.00
C VAL A 78 4.57 12.95 -17.68
N ASP A 79 4.60 12.89 -19.00
CA ASP A 79 5.44 13.75 -19.82
C ASP A 79 4.71 15.07 -20.07
N GLU A 80 5.02 16.06 -19.22
CA GLU A 80 4.38 17.37 -19.26
C GLU A 80 4.65 18.13 -20.58
N SER A 81 5.72 17.79 -21.31
CA SER A 81 6.11 18.48 -22.55
C SER A 81 5.16 18.22 -23.72
N ASN A 82 4.50 17.06 -23.72
CA ASN A 82 3.61 16.63 -24.80
C ASN A 82 2.25 16.12 -24.31
N GLY A 83 1.99 16.19 -23.01
CA GLY A 83 0.71 15.80 -22.40
C GLY A 83 0.43 14.30 -22.48
N LYS A 84 1.46 13.46 -22.58
CA LYS A 84 1.34 12.00 -22.57
C LYS A 84 1.56 11.42 -21.18
N VAL A 85 1.00 10.24 -20.96
CA VAL A 85 1.14 9.46 -19.73
C VAL A 85 1.47 8.02 -20.07
N LEU A 86 2.34 7.40 -19.27
CA LEU A 86 2.71 6.01 -19.42
C LEU A 86 1.57 5.11 -18.93
N VAL A 87 1.13 4.20 -19.80
CA VAL A 87 0.06 3.24 -19.50
C VAL A 87 0.46 1.84 -19.90
N VAL A 88 -0.14 0.87 -19.24
CA VAL A 88 0.06 -0.57 -19.49
C VAL A 88 -1.28 -1.29 -19.65
N GLN A 89 -1.26 -2.45 -20.29
CA GLN A 89 -2.35 -3.43 -20.30
C GLN A 89 -1.85 -4.73 -19.68
N ASP A 90 -2.57 -5.25 -18.69
CA ASP A 90 -2.25 -6.54 -18.06
C ASP A 90 -2.39 -7.69 -19.06
N ARG A 91 -1.43 -8.63 -19.05
CA ARG A 91 -1.48 -9.84 -19.89
C ARG A 91 -2.52 -10.85 -19.41
N ASN A 92 -2.73 -10.95 -18.10
CA ASN A 92 -3.50 -12.02 -17.47
C ASN A 92 -4.93 -11.63 -17.09
N LYS A 93 -5.46 -10.51 -17.61
CA LYS A 93 -6.83 -10.07 -17.36
C LYS A 93 -7.73 -10.24 -18.59
N THR A 94 -9.00 -10.53 -18.33
CA THR A 94 -10.03 -10.81 -19.36
C THR A 94 -10.39 -9.59 -20.21
N LYS A 95 -10.07 -8.37 -19.76
CA LYS A 95 -10.31 -7.12 -20.49
C LYS A 95 -9.01 -6.32 -20.61
N ASN A 96 -8.59 -6.06 -21.85
CA ASN A 96 -7.44 -5.23 -22.19
C ASN A 96 -7.76 -3.75 -21.96
N ALA A 97 -7.77 -3.32 -20.70
CA ALA A 97 -8.00 -1.94 -20.30
C ALA A 97 -6.68 -1.25 -19.94
N TRP A 98 -6.45 -0.04 -20.44
CA TRP A 98 -5.32 0.79 -20.04
C TRP A 98 -5.40 1.12 -18.56
N LYS A 99 -4.29 0.94 -17.85
CA LYS A 99 -4.09 1.34 -16.45
C LYS A 99 -2.71 2.01 -16.29
N PHE A 100 -2.49 2.64 -15.16
CA PHE A 100 -1.14 3.02 -14.76
C PHE A 100 -0.38 1.78 -14.23
N PRO A 101 0.94 1.68 -14.44
CA PRO A 101 1.76 0.66 -13.81
C PRO A 101 1.70 0.77 -12.28
N GLY A 102 1.75 -0.35 -11.57
CA GLY A 102 1.61 -0.36 -10.12
C GLY A 102 1.33 -1.74 -9.53
N GLY A 103 1.85 -1.94 -8.32
CA GLY A 103 1.76 -3.18 -7.56
C GLY A 103 1.63 -2.94 -6.06
N LEU A 104 1.97 -3.94 -5.25
CA LEU A 104 1.87 -3.89 -3.79
C LEU A 104 3.13 -3.23 -3.19
N SER A 105 2.96 -2.49 -2.10
CA SER A 105 4.10 -1.98 -1.34
C SER A 105 4.77 -3.10 -0.54
N ASP A 106 6.09 -3.12 -0.53
CA ASP A 106 6.83 -4.01 0.35
C ASP A 106 6.80 -3.52 1.82
N PRO A 107 6.96 -4.43 2.80
CA PRO A 107 7.03 -4.02 4.21
C PRO A 107 8.14 -2.99 4.47
N GLY A 108 7.74 -1.81 4.95
CA GLY A 108 8.66 -0.70 5.24
C GLY A 108 9.01 0.17 4.04
N GLU A 109 8.44 -0.09 2.87
CA GLU A 109 8.65 0.71 1.66
C GLU A 109 7.75 1.97 1.67
N ASN A 110 8.35 3.11 1.32
CA ASN A 110 7.62 4.38 1.18
C ASN A 110 6.74 4.38 -0.07
N ILE A 111 5.56 5.01 -0.01
CA ILE A 111 4.59 5.05 -1.13
C ILE A 111 5.23 5.54 -2.43
N GLY A 112 6.00 6.63 -2.36
CA GLY A 112 6.68 7.18 -3.54
C GLY A 112 7.76 6.24 -4.10
N ALA A 113 8.43 5.48 -3.24
CA ALA A 113 9.42 4.49 -3.65
C ALA A 113 8.75 3.29 -4.33
N THR A 114 7.65 2.78 -3.78
CA THR A 114 6.81 1.74 -4.41
C THR A 114 6.38 2.18 -5.82
N ALA A 115 5.84 3.38 -5.97
CA ALA A 115 5.40 3.88 -7.28
C ALA A 115 6.54 3.90 -8.31
N VAL A 116 7.75 4.34 -7.91
CA VAL A 116 8.92 4.42 -8.80
C VAL A 116 9.44 3.02 -9.15
N ARG A 117 9.51 2.11 -8.17
CA ARG A 117 9.94 0.72 -8.37
C ARG A 117 9.02 0.00 -9.35
N GLU A 118 7.71 0.02 -9.11
CA GLU A 118 6.70 -0.66 -9.93
C GLU A 118 6.70 -0.15 -11.37
N VAL A 119 6.85 1.16 -11.58
CA VAL A 119 7.00 1.73 -12.93
C VAL A 119 8.24 1.19 -13.62
N LEU A 120 9.37 1.14 -12.92
CA LEU A 120 10.61 0.62 -13.49
C LEU A 120 10.49 -0.86 -13.84
N GLU A 121 9.91 -1.67 -12.95
CA GLU A 121 9.73 -3.11 -13.11
C GLU A 121 8.77 -3.44 -14.28
N GLU A 122 7.62 -2.78 -14.35
CA GLU A 122 6.62 -3.06 -15.39
C GLU A 122 7.02 -2.50 -16.76
N THR A 123 7.71 -1.35 -16.82
CA THR A 123 7.84 -0.57 -18.07
C THR A 123 9.28 -0.32 -18.53
N GLY A 124 10.26 -0.49 -17.65
CA GLY A 124 11.66 -0.10 -17.89
C GLY A 124 11.92 1.40 -17.82
N VAL A 125 10.89 2.24 -17.62
CA VAL A 125 11.03 3.70 -17.55
C VAL A 125 11.49 4.12 -16.16
N ARG A 126 12.59 4.88 -16.07
CA ARG A 126 12.98 5.53 -14.82
C ARG A 126 12.13 6.77 -14.59
N SER A 127 11.71 6.98 -13.36
CA SER A 127 10.85 8.10 -12.99
C SER A 127 11.20 8.64 -11.60
N GLU A 128 10.65 9.81 -11.28
CA GLU A 128 10.84 10.50 -10.01
C GLU A 128 9.47 10.84 -9.40
N PHE A 129 9.31 10.56 -8.11
CA PHE A 129 8.09 10.90 -7.37
C PHE A 129 7.84 12.41 -7.32
N ARG A 130 6.59 12.81 -7.55
CA ARG A 130 6.15 14.21 -7.45
C ARG A 130 5.07 14.42 -6.39
N SER A 131 4.00 13.64 -6.43
CA SER A 131 2.87 13.86 -5.54
C SER A 131 2.00 12.62 -5.42
N LEU A 132 1.14 12.62 -4.41
CA LEU A 132 -0.05 11.77 -4.37
C LEU A 132 -1.19 12.51 -5.10
N LEU A 133 -1.95 11.78 -5.92
CA LEU A 133 -3.12 12.29 -6.65
C LEU A 133 -4.44 11.81 -6.06
N SER A 134 -4.52 10.52 -5.70
CA SER A 134 -5.77 9.92 -5.28
C SER A 134 -5.56 8.68 -4.42
N ILE A 135 -6.59 8.34 -3.65
CA ILE A 135 -6.66 7.14 -2.81
C ILE A 135 -7.97 6.44 -3.16
N ARG A 136 -7.89 5.16 -3.51
CA ARG A 136 -9.03 4.25 -3.65
C ARG A 136 -9.07 3.32 -2.46
N GLN A 137 -10.26 3.02 -1.96
CA GLN A 137 -10.48 1.98 -0.98
C GLN A 137 -11.47 0.95 -1.52
N GLN A 138 -11.21 -0.32 -1.26
CA GLN A 138 -12.14 -1.41 -1.52
C GLN A 138 -12.13 -2.41 -0.35
N HIS A 139 -13.27 -3.06 -0.15
CA HIS A 139 -13.47 -4.12 0.85
C HIS A 139 -13.79 -5.45 0.15
N ASN A 140 -13.66 -6.54 0.90
CA ASN A 140 -13.99 -7.89 0.44
C ASN A 140 -13.24 -8.26 -0.85
N HIS A 141 -11.95 -7.94 -0.95
CA HIS A 141 -11.18 -8.20 -2.16
C HIS A 141 -10.95 -9.72 -2.31
N PRO A 142 -11.46 -10.38 -3.37
CA PRO A 142 -11.38 -11.84 -3.49
C PRO A 142 -9.94 -12.36 -3.56
N GLY A 143 -9.06 -11.62 -4.24
CA GLY A 143 -7.63 -11.95 -4.34
C GLY A 143 -6.85 -11.77 -3.03
N ALA A 144 -7.43 -11.06 -2.06
CA ALA A 144 -6.86 -10.86 -0.73
C ALA A 144 -7.68 -11.55 0.37
N PHE A 145 -8.41 -12.63 0.03
CA PHE A 145 -9.16 -13.44 0.99
C PHE A 145 -10.18 -12.64 1.83
N GLY A 146 -10.82 -11.64 1.21
CA GLY A 146 -11.82 -10.80 1.88
C GLY A 146 -11.22 -9.60 2.63
N MET A 147 -9.88 -9.47 2.69
CA MET A 147 -9.23 -8.30 3.26
C MET A 147 -9.51 -7.03 2.44
N SER A 148 -9.38 -5.88 3.10
CA SER A 148 -9.53 -4.59 2.44
C SER A 148 -8.25 -4.18 1.73
N ASP A 149 -8.36 -3.33 0.71
CA ASP A 149 -7.22 -2.72 0.05
C ASP A 149 -7.36 -1.19 0.02
N MET A 150 -6.21 -0.52 0.14
CA MET A 150 -6.06 0.87 -0.27
C MET A 150 -5.13 0.92 -1.45
N TYR A 151 -5.52 1.64 -2.49
CA TYR A 151 -4.72 1.82 -3.69
C TYR A 151 -4.43 3.30 -3.91
N ILE A 152 -3.16 3.66 -3.84
CA ILE A 152 -2.68 5.04 -3.88
C ILE A 152 -2.14 5.34 -5.27
N ILE A 153 -2.56 6.44 -5.87
CA ILE A 153 -2.13 6.82 -7.22
C ILE A 153 -1.25 8.04 -7.10
N CYS A 154 0.00 7.91 -7.57
CA CYS A 154 1.02 8.94 -7.49
C CYS A 154 1.25 9.57 -8.87
N ARG A 155 1.56 10.86 -8.89
CA ARG A 155 2.13 11.52 -10.08
C ARG A 155 3.63 11.35 -10.05
N LEU A 156 4.19 10.91 -11.18
CA LEU A 156 5.63 10.78 -11.37
C LEU A 156 6.07 11.59 -12.59
N ARG A 157 7.32 12.03 -12.59
CA ARG A 157 7.97 12.63 -13.76
C ARG A 157 8.90 11.61 -14.42
N PRO A 158 8.88 11.42 -15.75
CA PRO A 158 9.85 10.56 -16.41
C PRO A 158 11.27 11.13 -16.33
N LEU A 159 12.24 10.24 -16.20
CA LEU A 159 13.67 10.51 -16.36
C LEU A 159 14.23 9.87 -17.64
N THR A 160 13.50 8.89 -18.20
CA THR A 160 13.76 8.26 -19.50
C THR A 160 12.43 8.08 -20.24
N TYR A 161 12.50 7.80 -21.54
CA TYR A 161 11.31 7.70 -22.40
C TYR A 161 11.22 6.37 -23.15
N ASP A 162 12.34 5.67 -23.35
CA ASP A 162 12.36 4.36 -23.96
C ASP A 162 11.66 3.33 -23.08
N ILE A 163 10.75 2.58 -23.68
CA ILE A 163 9.97 1.55 -23.02
C ILE A 163 10.66 0.20 -23.23
N ASN A 164 10.89 -0.53 -22.15
CA ASN A 164 11.32 -1.92 -22.15
C ASN A 164 10.50 -2.68 -21.10
N PHE A 165 9.26 -3.02 -21.47
CA PHE A 165 8.26 -3.50 -20.52
C PHE A 165 8.37 -4.99 -20.21
N CYS A 166 7.91 -5.39 -19.02
CA CYS A 166 7.88 -6.78 -18.59
C CYS A 166 6.82 -7.58 -19.36
N THR A 167 7.25 -8.43 -20.30
CA THR A 167 6.33 -9.23 -21.14
C THR A 167 5.62 -10.36 -20.38
N GLN A 168 6.04 -10.68 -19.16
CA GLN A 168 5.36 -11.66 -18.30
C GLN A 168 4.09 -11.06 -17.66
N GLU A 169 4.13 -9.78 -17.32
CA GLU A 169 3.05 -9.08 -16.62
C GLU A 169 2.19 -8.24 -17.57
N CYS A 170 2.83 -7.55 -18.51
CA CYS A 170 2.17 -6.63 -19.43
C CYS A 170 2.04 -7.21 -20.85
N LEU A 171 0.89 -6.98 -21.46
CA LEU A 171 0.64 -7.22 -22.88
C LEU A 171 1.13 -6.06 -23.75
N ARG A 172 0.94 -4.82 -23.26
CA ARG A 172 1.35 -3.57 -23.93
C ARG A 172 1.79 -2.55 -22.90
N CYS A 173 2.68 -1.66 -23.33
CA CYS A 173 3.08 -0.46 -22.60
C CYS A 173 3.29 0.67 -23.60
N GLU A 174 2.61 1.80 -23.42
CA GLU A 174 2.57 2.91 -24.38
C GLU A 174 2.53 4.28 -23.68
N TRP A 175 3.07 5.28 -24.37
CA TRP A 175 2.86 6.70 -24.03
C TRP A 175 1.57 7.20 -24.70
N LEU A 176 0.48 7.28 -23.94
CA LEU A 176 -0.84 7.67 -24.45
C LEU A 176 -1.15 9.13 -24.11
N GLY A 177 -1.82 9.85 -25.01
CA GLY A 177 -2.26 11.22 -24.72
C GLY A 177 -3.26 11.26 -23.57
N LEU A 178 -3.09 12.18 -22.61
CA LEU A 178 -4.02 12.28 -21.46
C LEU A 178 -5.46 12.61 -21.88
N ALA A 179 -5.63 13.46 -22.88
CA ALA A 179 -6.94 13.78 -23.45
C ALA A 179 -7.62 12.56 -24.11
N GLU A 180 -6.82 11.65 -24.67
CA GLU A 180 -7.31 10.38 -25.24
C GLU A 180 -7.68 9.40 -24.12
N LEU A 181 -6.79 9.19 -23.14
CA LEU A 181 -7.03 8.32 -22.00
C LEU A 181 -8.25 8.77 -21.17
N ALA A 182 -8.50 10.08 -21.07
CA ALA A 182 -9.66 10.64 -20.39
C ALA A 182 -11.00 10.32 -21.08
N LYS A 183 -10.99 9.99 -22.38
CA LYS A 183 -12.19 9.80 -23.22
C LYS A 183 -12.41 8.35 -23.65
N THR A 184 -11.36 7.54 -23.70
CA THR A 184 -11.45 6.16 -24.20
C THR A 184 -12.29 5.26 -23.29
N ASP A 185 -13.04 4.33 -23.88
CA ASP A 185 -13.76 3.27 -23.16
C ASP A 185 -12.86 2.04 -22.86
N ASN A 186 -11.66 2.02 -23.45
CA ASN A 186 -10.65 0.97 -23.26
C ASN A 186 -9.80 1.22 -22.01
N THR A 187 -10.40 1.71 -20.93
CA THR A 187 -9.74 1.97 -19.65
C THR A 187 -10.71 1.72 -18.49
N THR A 188 -10.22 1.81 -17.25
CA THR A 188 -11.08 1.71 -16.06
C THR A 188 -11.68 3.07 -15.70
N PRO A 189 -12.85 3.13 -15.04
CA PRO A 189 -13.42 4.40 -14.59
C PRO A 189 -12.48 5.22 -13.69
N ILE A 190 -11.66 4.56 -12.86
CA ILE A 190 -10.68 5.22 -11.99
C ILE A 190 -9.54 5.81 -12.81
N THR A 191 -8.98 5.04 -13.76
CA THR A 191 -7.94 5.53 -14.67
C THR A 191 -8.44 6.73 -15.47
N SER A 192 -9.65 6.67 -16.04
CA SER A 192 -10.25 7.81 -16.77
C SER A 192 -10.44 9.04 -15.86
N ARG A 193 -10.87 8.84 -14.61
CA ARG A 193 -11.01 9.94 -13.65
C ARG A 193 -9.66 10.60 -13.32
N VAL A 194 -8.62 9.82 -13.08
CA VAL A 194 -7.28 10.35 -12.80
C VAL A 194 -6.68 11.00 -14.06
N ALA A 195 -6.92 10.47 -15.25
CA ALA A 195 -6.51 11.11 -16.50
C ALA A 195 -7.13 12.51 -16.65
N LYS A 196 -8.42 12.68 -16.29
CA LYS A 196 -9.07 14.00 -16.25
C LYS A 196 -8.46 14.92 -15.20
N LEU A 197 -8.10 14.38 -14.03
CA LEU A 197 -7.43 15.14 -12.98
C LEU A 197 -6.04 15.62 -13.46
N LEU A 198 -5.25 14.74 -14.07
CA LEU A 198 -3.95 15.06 -14.66
C LEU A 198 -4.07 16.09 -15.79
N LEU A 199 -5.07 15.97 -16.66
CA LEU A 199 -5.34 16.93 -17.72
C LEU A 199 -5.64 18.32 -17.14
N HIS A 200 -6.46 18.40 -16.08
CA HIS A 200 -6.69 19.65 -15.35
C HIS A 200 -5.38 20.22 -14.78
N GLY A 201 -4.50 19.38 -14.22
CA GLY A 201 -3.17 19.80 -13.75
C GLY A 201 -2.27 20.34 -14.85
N LEU A 202 -2.29 19.74 -16.05
CA LEU A 202 -1.55 20.24 -17.20
C LEU A 202 -2.08 21.60 -17.69
N GLU A 203 -3.39 21.79 -17.69
CA GLU A 203 -4.03 23.01 -18.20
C GLU A 203 -4.01 24.17 -17.20
N GLN A 204 -4.11 23.88 -15.90
CA GLN A 204 -4.34 24.87 -14.85
C GLN A 204 -3.24 24.92 -13.77
N GLY A 205 -2.24 24.05 -13.88
CA GLY A 205 -1.15 23.92 -12.91
C GLY A 205 -1.31 22.70 -12.00
N PHE A 206 -0.22 21.91 -11.85
CA PHE A 206 -0.19 20.75 -10.97
C PHE A 206 -0.33 21.10 -9.50
N ASP A 207 -0.04 22.36 -9.14
CA ASP A 207 -0.39 22.85 -7.83
C ASP A 207 -1.85 22.54 -7.56
N LYS A 208 -2.83 22.65 -8.47
CA LYS A 208 -4.25 22.39 -8.16
C LYS A 208 -4.61 20.97 -7.73
N ILE A 209 -3.81 19.97 -8.11
CA ILE A 209 -4.18 18.55 -7.95
C ILE A 209 -3.24 17.76 -7.05
N ASP A 210 -2.05 18.29 -6.79
CA ASP A 210 -1.04 17.59 -6.02
C ASP A 210 -1.32 17.61 -4.51
N LEU A 211 -1.15 16.44 -3.90
CA LEU A 211 -0.90 16.29 -2.47
C LEU A 211 0.60 16.02 -2.30
N THR A 212 1.31 17.01 -1.76
CA THR A 212 2.76 16.99 -1.51
C THR A 212 3.10 16.13 -0.31
N MET A 213 4.34 15.64 -0.26
CA MET A 213 4.88 14.87 0.86
C MET A 213 5.92 15.70 1.61
N GLU A 214 5.78 15.78 2.93
CA GLU A 214 6.77 16.34 3.84
C GLU A 214 7.23 15.27 4.82
N GLU A 215 8.54 15.19 5.08
CA GLU A 215 9.09 14.31 6.10
C GLU A 215 9.14 15.04 7.45
N LEU A 216 8.51 14.45 8.47
CA LEU A 216 8.41 15.04 9.81
C LEU A 216 8.96 14.09 10.89
N PRO A 217 9.68 14.58 11.90
CA PRO A 217 10.20 13.74 12.96
C PRO A 217 9.08 13.25 13.90
N ALA A 218 9.16 11.99 14.30
CA ALA A 218 8.30 11.41 15.31
C ALA A 218 8.73 11.84 16.72
N VAL A 219 7.76 12.23 17.56
CA VAL A 219 8.02 12.79 18.90
C VAL A 219 8.66 11.78 19.86
N TYR A 220 8.33 10.49 19.74
CA TYR A 220 8.62 9.48 20.78
C TYR A 220 9.52 8.33 20.34
N SER A 221 9.88 8.23 19.06
CA SER A 221 10.57 7.04 18.52
C SER A 221 11.88 7.35 17.81
N GLY A 222 12.23 8.62 17.59
CA GLY A 222 13.39 9.00 16.76
C GLY A 222 13.24 8.63 15.27
N MET A 223 12.04 8.19 14.87
CA MET A 223 11.68 7.84 13.49
C MET A 223 11.14 9.08 12.74
N PHE A 224 10.80 8.91 11.47
CA PHE A 224 10.17 9.94 10.65
C PHE A 224 8.81 9.47 10.12
N TYR A 225 7.93 10.44 9.83
CA TYR A 225 6.66 10.26 9.14
C TYR A 225 6.74 10.88 7.75
N GLN A 226 6.10 10.26 6.76
CA GLN A 226 5.77 10.92 5.50
C GLN A 226 4.34 11.47 5.60
N LEU A 227 4.22 12.79 5.72
CA LEU A 227 2.93 13.47 5.76
C LEU A 227 2.53 13.91 4.35
N TYR A 228 1.42 13.36 3.85
CA TYR A 228 0.85 13.73 2.56
C TYR A 228 -0.29 14.72 2.74
N HIS A 229 -0.18 15.91 2.18
CA HIS A 229 -1.18 16.95 2.31
C HIS A 229 -1.18 17.91 1.13
N ARG A 230 -2.23 18.73 1.02
CA ARG A 230 -2.27 19.84 0.06
C ARG A 230 -1.10 20.78 0.31
N GLN A 231 -0.37 21.18 -0.73
CA GLN A 231 0.71 22.16 -0.59
C GLN A 231 0.17 23.42 0.10
N LEU A 232 0.82 23.80 1.20
CA LEU A 232 0.48 25.01 1.92
C LEU A 232 1.09 26.22 1.20
N PRO A 233 0.40 27.38 1.16
CA PRO A 233 1.03 28.61 0.72
C PRO A 233 2.30 28.87 1.52
N PRO A 234 3.37 29.41 0.91
CA PRO A 234 4.57 29.76 1.65
C PRO A 234 4.20 30.69 2.79
N THR A 235 4.64 30.35 4.01
CA THR A 235 4.45 31.20 5.18
C THR A 235 5.19 32.52 4.94
N PRO A 236 4.56 33.69 5.15
CA PRO A 236 5.27 34.96 5.10
C PRO A 236 6.47 34.87 6.05
N LYS A 237 7.66 35.20 5.55
CA LYS A 237 8.84 35.31 6.43
C LYS A 237 8.50 36.35 7.50
N SER A 238 8.48 35.92 8.75
CA SER A 238 8.41 36.80 9.92
C SER A 238 9.63 37.70 10.00
#